data_AF-A0A820IWW5-F1
#
_entry.id   AF-A0A820IWW5-F1
#
_cell.length_a   1.000
_cell.length_b   1.000
_cell.length_c   1.000
_cell.angle_alpha   90.00
_cell.angle_beta   90.00
_cell.angle_gamma   90.00
#
_symmetry.space_group_name_H-M   'P 1'
#
loop_
_entity.id
_entity.type
_entity.pdbx_description
1 polymer ?
#
loop_
_entity_poly.entity_id
_entity_poly.type
_entity_poly.pdbx_seq_one_letter_code
_entity_poly.pdbx_strand_id
1 'polypeptide(L)'
;MLKTSFLLYFTLSLLFSYQIIVCLQQIYQSSIELSDKSTIFIPKVSFESPLKTLTIKSLMWCAQQCNLNILCRIFVYDEITFICKLYQSDLLSGNITFVLGSTSQVGRIRYQPQLYLNYNQTCDRCQ
;
A
#
# COMPACT_ATOMS: atom_id res chain seq x y z
N MET A 1 -43.43 -30.77 -15.17
CA MET A 1 -41.98 -30.83 -15.45
C MET A 1 -41.31 -29.47 -15.63
N LEU A 2 -41.99 -28.36 -15.96
CA LEU A 2 -41.35 -27.04 -16.14
C LEU A 2 -40.88 -26.34 -14.84
N LYS A 3 -41.48 -26.61 -13.68
CA LYS A 3 -41.18 -25.88 -12.42
C LYS A 3 -39.80 -26.21 -11.83
N THR A 4 -39.29 -27.41 -12.05
CA THR A 4 -38.01 -27.87 -11.48
C THR A 4 -36.81 -27.27 -12.19
N SER A 5 -36.90 -27.00 -13.49
CA SER A 5 -35.82 -26.40 -14.27
C SER A 5 -35.56 -24.93 -13.92
N PHE A 6 -36.60 -24.18 -13.52
CA PHE A 6 -36.47 -22.77 -13.16
C PHE A 6 -35.78 -22.57 -11.79
N LEU A 7 -36.09 -23.45 -10.82
CA LEU A 7 -35.45 -23.46 -9.50
C LEU A 7 -33.96 -23.82 -9.56
N LEU A 8 -33.58 -24.74 -10.47
CA LEU A 8 -32.18 -25.09 -10.73
C LEU A 8 -31.39 -23.92 -11.33
N TYR A 9 -31.97 -23.19 -12.29
CA TYR A 9 -31.31 -22.02 -12.87
C TYR A 9 -31.09 -20.89 -11.85
N PHE A 10 -32.10 -20.63 -11.02
CA PHE A 10 -32.04 -19.56 -10.02
C PHE A 10 -31.03 -19.87 -8.89
N THR A 11 -30.92 -21.15 -8.50
CA THR A 11 -29.93 -21.58 -7.49
C THR A 11 -28.50 -21.60 -8.06
N LEU A 12 -28.31 -22.02 -9.31
CA LEU A 12 -27.01 -21.93 -9.98
C LEU A 12 -26.55 -20.47 -10.16
N SER A 13 -27.44 -19.53 -10.50
CA SER A 13 -27.07 -18.12 -10.64
C SER A 13 -26.71 -17.47 -9.30
N LEU A 14 -27.39 -17.85 -8.21
CA LEU A 14 -27.06 -17.41 -6.84
C LEU A 14 -25.73 -17.98 -6.35
N LEU A 15 -25.40 -19.22 -6.69
CA LEU A 15 -24.10 -19.81 -6.37
C LEU A 15 -22.96 -19.17 -7.16
N PHE A 16 -23.18 -18.86 -8.45
CA PHE A 16 -22.22 -18.14 -9.28
C PHE A 16 -21.99 -16.70 -8.80
N SER A 17 -23.04 -16.00 -8.37
CA SER A 17 -22.89 -14.64 -7.84
C SER A 17 -22.20 -14.60 -6.46
N TYR A 18 -22.37 -15.63 -5.63
CA TYR A 18 -21.68 -15.72 -4.34
C TYR A 18 -20.16 -15.92 -4.51
N GLN A 19 -19.73 -16.70 -5.50
CA GLN A 19 -18.31 -16.93 -5.81
C GLN A 19 -17.59 -15.66 -6.29
N ILE A 20 -18.30 -14.75 -6.98
CA ILE A 20 -17.68 -13.51 -7.50
C ILE A 20 -17.40 -12.49 -6.37
N ILE A 21 -18.14 -12.54 -5.26
CA ILE A 21 -18.01 -11.56 -4.16
C ILE A 21 -16.77 -11.82 -3.28
N VAL A 22 -16.29 -13.08 -3.20
CA VAL A 22 -15.19 -13.46 -2.29
C VAL A 22 -13.82 -12.95 -2.77
N CYS A 23 -13.65 -12.67 -4.07
CA CYS A 23 -12.37 -12.18 -4.60
C CYS A 23 -12.10 -10.69 -4.30
N LEU A 24 -13.07 -9.94 -3.77
CA LEU A 24 -13.00 -8.49 -3.56
C LEU A 24 -12.56 -8.07 -2.14
N GLN A 25 -12.31 -9.00 -1.22
CA GLN A 25 -12.06 -8.67 0.19
C GLN A 25 -10.61 -8.76 0.66
N GLN A 26 -9.64 -8.96 -0.22
CA GLN A 26 -8.26 -8.63 0.13
C GLN A 26 -8.02 -7.11 -0.01
N ILE A 27 -8.80 -6.34 0.76
CA ILE A 27 -8.40 -4.98 1.16
C ILE A 27 -7.21 -5.22 2.09
N TYR A 28 -6.03 -5.35 1.51
CA TYR A 28 -4.79 -5.49 2.24
C TYR A 28 -4.62 -4.25 3.11
N GLN A 29 -4.93 -4.37 4.40
CA GLN A 29 -4.68 -3.32 5.38
C GLN A 29 -3.17 -3.23 5.60
N SER A 30 -2.53 -2.37 4.81
CA SER A 30 -1.19 -1.87 5.10
C SER A 30 -1.30 -0.94 6.31
N SER A 31 -0.68 -1.30 7.44
CA SER A 31 -0.50 -0.35 8.53
C SER A 31 0.65 0.61 8.22
N ILE A 32 0.49 1.87 8.61
CA ILE A 32 1.49 2.91 8.41
C ILE A 32 2.00 3.32 9.78
N GLU A 33 3.32 3.30 9.94
CA GLU A 33 3.99 3.88 11.09
C GLU A 33 4.52 5.25 10.71
N LEU A 34 4.16 6.27 11.48
CA LEU A 34 4.67 7.62 11.29
C LEU A 34 5.77 7.86 12.32
N SER A 35 6.87 8.46 11.89
CA SER A 35 7.87 9.03 12.79
C SER A 35 7.38 10.37 13.34
N ASP A 36 8.14 10.90 14.30
CA ASP A 36 7.97 12.27 14.76
C ASP A 36 8.21 13.26 13.61
N LYS A 37 7.63 14.46 13.75
CA LYS A 37 7.95 15.58 12.87
C LYS A 37 9.43 15.93 12.94
N SER A 38 9.90 16.68 11.94
CA SER A 38 11.30 17.08 11.81
C SER A 38 12.24 15.89 11.66
N THR A 39 11.77 14.86 10.95
CA THR A 39 12.57 13.69 10.61
C THR A 39 12.70 13.53 9.11
N ILE A 40 13.87 13.05 8.68
CA ILE A 40 14.14 12.71 7.29
C ILE A 40 14.57 11.24 7.19
N PHE A 41 14.39 10.67 6.01
CA PHE A 41 14.93 9.36 5.68
C PHE A 41 16.25 9.52 4.93
N ILE A 42 17.28 8.81 5.40
CA ILE A 42 18.59 8.72 4.76
C ILE A 42 18.77 7.27 4.30
N PRO A 43 18.71 6.99 2.99
CA PRO A 43 19.00 5.66 2.47
C PRO A 43 20.45 5.26 2.75
N LYS A 44 20.71 3.97 2.99
CA LYS A 44 22.06 3.45 3.24
C LYS A 44 22.96 3.61 2.02
N VAL A 45 22.38 3.52 0.83
CA VAL A 45 23.05 3.88 -0.42
C VAL A 45 22.80 5.36 -0.66
N SER A 46 23.82 6.19 -0.46
CA SER A 46 23.74 7.66 -0.56
C SER A 46 23.22 8.22 -1.89
N PHE A 47 23.11 7.36 -2.92
CA PHE A 47 22.65 7.70 -4.27
C PHE A 47 21.28 7.11 -4.62
N GLU A 48 20.58 6.46 -3.68
CA GLU A 48 19.22 6.00 -3.96
C GLU A 48 18.30 7.18 -4.23
N SER A 49 17.81 7.25 -5.47
CA SER A 49 16.82 8.22 -5.87
C SER A 49 15.43 7.77 -5.44
N PRO A 50 14.53 8.70 -5.07
CA PRO A 50 13.14 8.35 -4.84
C PRO A 50 12.55 7.63 -6.05
N LEU A 51 11.77 6.58 -5.82
CA LEU A 51 10.93 5.94 -6.83
C LEU A 51 10.04 6.97 -7.54
N LYS A 52 9.53 7.93 -6.76
CA LYS A 52 8.69 9.01 -7.24
C LYS A 52 8.79 10.20 -6.31
N THR A 53 8.77 11.40 -6.90
CA THR A 53 8.56 12.66 -6.18
C THR A 53 7.26 13.28 -6.66
N LEU A 54 6.40 13.68 -5.73
CA LEU A 54 5.05 14.17 -5.96
C LEU A 54 4.82 15.47 -5.18
N THR A 55 4.01 16.36 -5.73
CA THR A 55 3.51 17.53 -5.00
C THR A 55 2.07 17.26 -4.56
N ILE A 56 1.84 17.03 -3.27
CA ILE A 56 0.56 16.59 -2.72
C ILE A 56 0.29 17.33 -1.41
N LYS A 57 -0.94 17.81 -1.19
CA LYS A 57 -1.23 18.71 -0.05
C LYS A 57 -1.45 18.01 1.28
N SER A 58 -1.22 16.70 1.36
CA SER A 58 -1.59 15.92 2.54
C SER A 58 -0.68 14.72 2.74
N LEU A 59 -0.24 14.55 3.97
CA LEU A 59 0.45 13.37 4.46
C LEU A 59 -0.31 12.08 4.12
N MET A 60 -1.63 12.08 4.33
CA MET A 60 -2.47 10.91 4.09
C MET A 60 -2.47 10.50 2.61
N TRP A 61 -2.49 11.49 1.71
CA TRP A 61 -2.39 11.23 0.27
C TRP A 61 -1.00 10.73 -0.12
N CYS A 62 0.07 11.21 0.51
CA CYS A 62 1.43 10.68 0.31
C CYS A 62 1.52 9.21 0.73
N ALA A 63 0.98 8.88 1.90
CA ALA A 63 0.81 7.53 2.40
C ALA A 63 0.06 6.62 1.40
N GLN A 64 -1.08 7.10 0.89
CA GLN A 64 -1.88 6.36 -0.09
C GLN A 64 -1.10 6.11 -1.40
N GLN A 65 -0.37 7.10 -1.90
CA GLN A 65 0.46 6.94 -3.10
C GLN A 65 1.59 5.92 -2.90
N CYS A 66 2.18 5.87 -1.69
CA CYS A 66 3.14 4.84 -1.35
C CYS A 66 2.48 3.46 -1.31
N ASN A 67 1.31 3.32 -0.69
CA ASN A 67 0.57 2.04 -0.64
C ASN A 67 0.17 1.51 -2.03
N LEU A 68 -0.13 2.40 -2.99
CA LEU A 68 -0.46 2.03 -4.37
C LEU A 68 0.77 1.55 -5.17
N ASN A 69 1.98 1.78 -4.68
CA ASN A 69 3.20 1.33 -5.34
C ASN A 69 3.79 0.12 -4.59
N ILE A 70 3.78 -1.04 -5.24
CA ILE A 70 4.25 -2.31 -4.68
C ILE A 70 5.72 -2.28 -4.22
N LEU A 71 6.54 -1.38 -4.77
CA LEU A 71 7.94 -1.24 -4.39
C LEU A 71 8.14 -0.26 -3.23
N CYS A 72 7.17 0.60 -2.93
CA CYS A 72 7.33 1.62 -1.90
C CYS A 72 7.36 0.97 -0.51
N ARG A 73 8.31 1.37 0.34
CA ARG A 73 8.41 0.92 1.73
C ARG A 73 8.40 2.09 2.71
N ILE A 74 8.96 3.22 2.27
CA ILE A 74 9.07 4.45 3.04
C ILE A 74 8.58 5.61 2.18
N PHE A 75 7.92 6.58 2.80
CA PHE A 75 7.67 7.89 2.21
C PHE A 75 8.16 9.00 3.14
N VAL A 76 8.56 10.12 2.55
CA VAL A 76 8.91 11.35 3.27
C VAL A 76 8.00 12.45 2.76
N TYR A 77 7.26 13.08 3.67
CA TYR A 77 6.34 14.16 3.35
C TYR A 77 6.77 15.43 4.06
N ASP A 78 6.88 16.53 3.33
CA ASP A 78 7.17 17.86 3.87
C ASP A 78 5.92 18.74 3.83
N GLU A 79 5.49 19.23 5.00
CA GLU A 79 4.22 19.96 5.12
C GLU A 79 4.25 21.40 4.61
N ILE A 80 5.43 22.01 4.46
CA ILE A 80 5.57 23.38 3.92
C ILE A 80 5.62 23.34 2.39
N THR A 81 6.47 22.48 1.84
CA THR A 81 6.70 22.39 0.39
C THR A 81 5.68 21.50 -0.31
N PHE A 82 4.88 20.73 0.45
CA PHE A 82 3.95 19.72 -0.06
C PHE A 82 4.64 18.63 -0.89
N ILE A 83 5.95 18.44 -0.69
CA ILE A 83 6.73 17.43 -1.42
C ILE A 83 6.59 16.09 -0.70
N CYS A 84 6.20 15.08 -1.48
CA CYS A 84 6.15 13.68 -1.09
C CYS A 84 7.18 12.88 -1.89
N LYS A 85 8.11 12.22 -1.23
CA LYS A 85 9.11 11.35 -1.84
C LYS A 85 8.84 9.91 -1.42
N LEU A 86 8.81 9.01 -2.40
CA LEU A 86 8.56 7.58 -2.21
C LEU A 86 9.87 6.81 -2.39
N TYR A 87 10.19 5.90 -1.48
CA TYR A 87 11.44 5.13 -1.47
C TYR A 87 11.17 3.63 -1.46
N GLN A 88 12.04 2.89 -2.15
CA GLN A 88 12.00 1.43 -2.14
C GLN A 88 12.68 0.86 -0.90
N SER A 89 13.72 1.53 -0.42
CA SER A 89 14.42 1.12 0.79
C SER A 89 13.53 1.14 2.04
N ASP A 90 13.79 0.17 2.91
CA ASP A 90 13.27 0.08 4.27
C ASP A 90 14.32 0.49 5.31
N LEU A 91 14.00 0.33 6.59
CA LEU A 91 14.90 0.65 7.72
C LEU A 91 16.06 -0.34 7.91
N LEU A 92 16.06 -1.49 7.24
CA LEU A 92 17.25 -2.36 7.19
C LEU A 92 18.28 -1.78 6.19
N SER A 93 17.77 -1.07 5.18
CA SER A 93 18.52 -0.42 4.11
C SER A 93 18.64 1.12 4.25
N GLY A 94 18.34 1.70 5.41
CA GLY A 94 18.44 3.15 5.64
C GLY A 94 18.22 3.53 7.11
N ASN A 95 18.17 4.82 7.40
CA ASN A 95 17.92 5.32 8.76
C ASN A 95 16.98 6.54 8.76
N ILE A 96 16.22 6.71 9.85
CA ILE A 96 15.44 7.91 10.11
C ILE A 96 16.24 8.78 11.07
N THR A 97 16.47 10.04 10.70
CA THR A 97 17.23 10.98 11.51
C THR A 97 16.43 12.25 11.78
N PHE A 98 16.52 12.74 13.01
CA PHE A 98 15.98 14.03 13.37
C PHE A 98 16.82 15.16 12.76
N VAL A 99 16.14 16.15 12.18
CA VAL A 99 16.76 17.35 11.59
C VAL A 99 16.01 18.56 12.09
N LEU A 100 16.68 19.34 12.94
CA LEU A 100 16.10 20.55 13.52
C LEU A 100 15.68 21.53 12.41
N GLY A 101 14.46 22.06 12.51
CA GLY A 101 13.91 23.00 11.54
C GLY A 101 13.34 22.36 10.27
N SER A 102 13.44 21.04 10.11
CA SER A 102 12.71 20.33 9.05
C SER A 102 11.22 20.28 9.37
N THR A 103 10.40 20.42 8.33
CA THR A 103 8.95 20.18 8.38
C THR A 103 8.55 18.85 7.77
N SER A 104 9.53 17.96 7.60
CA SER A 104 9.33 16.64 7.07
C SER A 104 8.90 15.65 8.15
N GLN A 105 8.12 14.66 7.72
CA GLN A 105 7.72 13.50 8.50
C GLN A 105 7.90 12.25 7.64
N VAL A 106 8.43 11.19 8.24
CA VAL A 106 8.66 9.91 7.56
C VAL A 106 7.53 8.95 7.91
N GLY A 107 7.00 8.28 6.90
CA GLY A 107 6.08 7.18 7.10
C GLY A 107 6.65 5.88 6.54
N ARG A 108 6.38 4.78 7.24
CA ARG A 108 6.78 3.43 6.85
C ARG A 108 5.54 2.59 6.65
N ILE A 109 5.46 1.90 5.53
CA ILE A 109 4.43 0.90 5.29
C ILE A 109 4.91 -0.44 5.85
N ARG A 110 4.13 -1.03 6.75
CA ARG A 110 4.33 -2.42 7.19
C ARG A 110 3.63 -3.37 6.23
N TYR A 111 4.41 -4.00 5.37
CA TYR A 111 3.96 -5.16 4.62
C TYR A 111 4.06 -6.39 5.54
N GLN A 112 2.94 -7.08 5.78
CA GLN A 112 3.00 -8.44 6.31
C GLN A 112 3.30 -9.37 5.12
N PRO A 113 4.50 -9.96 5.00
CA PRO A 113 4.90 -10.69 3.80
C PRO A 113 3.95 -11.83 3.44
N GLN A 114 3.35 -12.44 4.47
CA GLN A 114 2.36 -13.51 4.37
C GLN A 114 1.12 -13.10 3.55
N LEU A 115 0.76 -11.81 3.61
CA LEU A 115 -0.37 -11.27 2.88
C LEU A 115 -0.05 -11.05 1.39
N TYR A 116 1.22 -10.92 1.00
CA TYR A 116 1.59 -10.61 -0.39
C TYR A 116 2.15 -11.82 -1.16
N LEU A 117 2.11 -13.02 -0.57
CA LEU A 117 2.59 -14.27 -1.19
C LEU A 117 1.95 -14.54 -2.56
N ASN A 118 0.71 -14.06 -2.77
CA ASN A 118 -0.07 -14.30 -3.98
C ASN A 118 -0.39 -13.03 -4.79
N TYR A 119 0.21 -11.88 -4.46
CA TYR A 119 -0.15 -10.59 -5.08
C TYR A 119 0.16 -10.51 -6.59
N ASN A 120 1.04 -11.38 -7.09
CA ASN A 120 1.36 -11.54 -8.52
C ASN A 120 0.79 -12.83 -9.13
N GLN A 121 -0.11 -13.52 -8.43
CA GLN A 121 -0.77 -14.69 -8.97
C GLN A 121 -2.11 -14.29 -9.59
N THR A 122 -2.49 -15.00 -10.65
CA THR A 122 -3.85 -14.86 -11.20
C THR A 122 -4.86 -15.22 -10.11
N CYS A 123 -6.01 -14.54 -10.12
CA CYS A 123 -7.08 -14.75 -9.13
C CYS A 123 -7.54 -16.22 -9.06
N ASP A 124 -7.24 -17.00 -10.10
CA ASP A 124 -7.45 -18.44 -10.23
C ASP A 124 -6.78 -19.27 -9.11
N ARG A 125 -5.87 -18.69 -8.33
CA ARG A 125 -5.14 -19.35 -7.24
C ARG A 125 -5.59 -18.98 -5.82
N CYS A 126 -6.61 -18.13 -5.68
CA CYS A 126 -7.26 -17.91 -4.39
C CYS A 126 -8.21 -19.10 -4.12
N GLN A 127 -7.75 -20.10 -3.38
CA GLN A 127 -8.58 -21.20 -2.84
C GLN A 127 -9.09 -20.88 -1.43
#